data_AF-A0A6H5HQU4-F1
#
_entry.id   AF-A0A6H5HQU4-F1
#
_cell.length_a   1.000
_cell.length_b   1.000
_cell.length_c   1.000
_cell.angle_alpha   90.00
_cell.angle_beta   90.00
_cell.angle_gamma   90.00
#
_symmetry.space_group_name_H-M   'P 1'
#
loop_
_entity.id
_entity.type
_entity.pdbx_description
1 polymer ?
#
loop_
_entity_poly.entity_id
_entity_poly.type
_entity_poly.pdbx_seq_one_letter_code
_entity_poly.pdbx_strand_id
1 'polypeptide(L)'
;MRIAAAIFLLAVSTRYYGDGKIYKPCELAQEAYKIFITSRGARADEDPNLRALTQYLDDIPLIVCIAGYHNFNTSNEYSLGDGHYREGLFGIVRHAGAGSKKRNRFLDDDISNDIFELIHVLYVGSYSNNVTHKFYASACHQPSRASYVYCYLNEYVFGSYPVLVPNNPDFLVSLYQNPRL
;
A
#
# COMPACT_ATOMS: atom_id res chain seq x y z
N MET A 1 4.66 56.83 -21.48
CA MET A 1 4.17 55.44 -21.70
C MET A 1 4.37 54.65 -20.42
N ARG A 2 3.29 54.21 -19.76
CA ARG A 2 3.35 53.35 -18.57
C ARG A 2 3.05 51.92 -19.02
N ILE A 3 3.99 51.00 -18.82
CA ILE A 3 3.78 49.57 -19.07
C ILE A 3 3.15 48.98 -17.81
N ALA A 4 1.90 48.55 -17.91
CA ALA A 4 1.23 47.78 -16.87
C ALA A 4 1.68 46.32 -16.99
N ALA A 5 2.48 45.84 -16.05
CA ALA A 5 2.81 44.43 -15.95
C ALA A 5 1.61 43.69 -15.32
N ALA A 6 0.90 42.90 -16.13
CA ALA A 6 -0.13 41.99 -15.64
C ALA A 6 0.56 40.79 -14.97
N ILE A 7 0.53 40.75 -13.64
CA ILE A 7 0.96 39.60 -12.86
C ILE A 7 -0.14 38.54 -12.99
N PHE A 8 0.07 37.55 -13.85
CA PHE A 8 -0.72 36.33 -13.85
C PHE A 8 -0.36 35.53 -12.60
N LEU A 9 -1.16 35.70 -11.55
CA LEU A 9 -1.20 34.76 -10.43
C LEU A 9 -1.72 33.43 -11.00
N LEU A 10 -0.82 32.51 -11.32
CA LEU A 10 -1.16 31.10 -11.45
C LEU A 10 -1.67 30.67 -10.08
N ALA A 11 -2.99 30.57 -9.95
CA ALA A 11 -3.63 29.92 -8.83
C ALA A 11 -3.20 28.45 -8.85
N VAL A 12 -2.10 28.13 -8.17
CA VAL A 12 -1.79 26.76 -7.78
C VAL A 12 -2.92 26.37 -6.83
N SER A 13 -3.90 25.62 -7.33
CA SER A 13 -4.93 25.04 -6.47
C SER A 13 -4.27 23.96 -5.62
N THR A 14 -3.66 24.37 -4.50
CA THR A 14 -3.26 23.45 -3.45
C THR A 14 -4.53 22.90 -2.83
N ARG A 15 -4.98 21.72 -3.28
CA ARG A 15 -5.96 20.95 -2.54
C ARG A 15 -5.26 20.48 -1.28
N TYR A 16 -5.71 20.98 -0.13
CA TYR A 16 -5.41 20.36 1.15
C TYR A 16 -6.09 18.99 1.16
N TYR A 17 -5.39 17.97 0.68
CA TYR A 17 -5.55 16.63 1.22
C TYR A 17 -5.03 16.68 2.65
N GLY A 18 -5.80 16.24 3.64
CA GLY A 18 -5.27 16.14 5.01
C GLY A 18 -3.98 15.34 4.99
N ASP A 19 -2.98 15.74 5.78
CA ASP A 19 -1.73 14.98 5.92
C ASP A 19 -2.10 13.51 6.19
N GLY A 20 -1.83 12.62 5.22
CA GLY A 20 -2.17 11.21 5.39
C GLY A 20 -1.39 10.59 6.53
N LYS A 21 -1.96 9.56 7.13
CA LYS A 21 -1.32 8.81 8.20
C LYS A 21 -0.07 8.09 7.73
N ILE A 22 1.02 8.30 8.47
CA ILE A 22 2.25 7.50 8.36
C ILE A 22 2.25 6.48 9.50
N TYR A 23 2.09 5.21 9.15
CA TYR A 23 2.09 4.13 10.14
C TYR A 23 3.50 3.79 10.63
N LYS A 24 3.61 3.39 11.90
CA LYS A 24 4.76 2.59 12.35
C LYS A 24 4.56 1.12 11.95
N PRO A 25 5.64 0.32 11.74
CA PRO A 25 5.51 -1.08 11.33
C PRO A 25 4.59 -1.92 12.24
N CYS A 26 4.76 -1.81 13.56
CA CYS A 26 3.94 -2.57 14.50
C CYS A 26 2.50 -2.06 14.61
N GLU A 27 2.29 -0.76 14.42
CA GLU A 27 0.94 -0.19 14.38
C GLU A 27 0.18 -0.70 13.16
N LEU A 28 0.84 -0.74 12.00
CA LEU A 28 0.26 -1.30 10.78
C LEU A 28 -0.02 -2.80 10.94
N ALA A 29 0.88 -3.56 11.56
CA ALA A 29 0.66 -4.98 11.82
C ALA A 29 -0.60 -5.24 12.65
N GLN A 30 -0.82 -4.43 13.69
CA GLN A 30 -1.99 -4.50 14.54
C GLN A 30 -3.28 -4.13 13.79
N GLU A 31 -3.25 -3.06 12.99
CA GLU A 31 -4.41 -2.66 12.20
C GLU A 31 -4.77 -3.70 11.13
N ALA A 32 -3.77 -4.25 10.44
CA ALA A 32 -3.96 -5.34 9.48
C ALA A 32 -4.55 -6.60 10.15
N TYR A 33 -4.03 -6.98 11.33
CA TYR A 33 -4.58 -8.09 12.11
C TYR A 33 -6.05 -7.86 12.44
N LYS A 34 -6.38 -6.67 12.97
CA LYS A 34 -7.75 -6.29 13.32
C LYS A 34 -8.67 -6.41 12.11
N ILE A 35 -8.30 -5.83 10.97
CA ILE A 35 -9.06 -5.91 9.71
C ILE A 35 -9.30 -7.37 9.34
N PHE A 36 -8.25 -8.20 9.32
CA PHE A 36 -8.36 -9.62 8.96
C PHE A 36 -9.32 -10.42 9.85
N ILE A 37 -9.34 -10.17 11.16
CA ILE A 37 -10.25 -10.88 12.07
C ILE A 37 -11.68 -10.31 12.07
N THR A 38 -11.84 -9.00 11.79
CA THR A 38 -13.17 -8.36 11.80
C THR A 38 -13.91 -8.46 10.47
N SER A 39 -13.22 -8.62 9.35
CA SER A 39 -13.82 -8.67 8.01
C SER A 39 -14.49 -10.02 7.67
N ARG A 40 -14.91 -10.81 8.66
CA ARG A 40 -15.70 -12.03 8.43
C ARG A 40 -17.02 -11.68 7.74
N GLY A 41 -17.16 -12.05 6.47
CA GLY A 41 -18.43 -12.00 5.74
C GLY A 41 -18.83 -10.64 5.14
N ALA A 42 -18.18 -9.53 5.48
CA ALA A 42 -18.61 -8.20 5.04
C ALA A 42 -18.43 -7.90 3.54
N ARG A 43 -17.64 -8.71 2.82
CA ARG A 43 -17.36 -8.53 1.37
C ARG A 43 -17.46 -9.81 0.54
N ALA A 44 -17.96 -10.91 1.13
CA ALA A 44 -18.21 -12.14 0.38
C ALA A 44 -19.28 -11.95 -0.70
N ASP A 45 -20.17 -10.96 -0.51
CA ASP A 45 -21.17 -10.54 -1.49
C ASP A 45 -20.57 -9.72 -2.66
N GLU A 46 -19.36 -9.17 -2.51
CA GLU A 46 -18.69 -8.35 -3.54
C GLU A 46 -17.80 -9.17 -4.48
N ASP A 47 -17.17 -10.25 -3.99
CA ASP A 47 -16.45 -11.22 -4.82
C ASP A 47 -16.58 -12.65 -4.24
N PRO A 48 -17.25 -13.59 -4.93
CA PRO A 48 -17.40 -14.97 -4.47
C PRO A 48 -16.08 -15.75 -4.40
N ASN A 49 -15.02 -15.27 -5.05
CA ASN A 49 -13.68 -15.87 -4.97
C ASN A 49 -12.89 -15.35 -3.78
N LEU A 50 -13.31 -14.23 -3.18
CA LEU A 50 -12.67 -13.71 -1.99
C LEU A 50 -13.17 -14.48 -0.77
N ARG A 51 -12.39 -15.49 -0.38
CA ARG A 51 -12.57 -16.18 0.89
C ARG A 51 -12.35 -15.21 2.06
N ALA A 52 -12.80 -15.61 3.25
CA ALA A 52 -12.62 -14.80 4.46
C ALA A 52 -11.17 -14.33 4.62
N LEU A 53 -10.97 -13.01 4.80
CA LEU A 53 -9.63 -12.40 4.91
C LEU A 53 -8.77 -13.04 6.01
N THR A 54 -9.39 -13.68 6.99
CA THR A 54 -8.73 -14.48 8.02
C THR A 54 -7.74 -15.53 7.47
N GLN A 55 -7.91 -16.00 6.23
CA GLN A 55 -6.95 -16.95 5.65
C GLN A 55 -5.59 -16.34 5.31
N TYR A 56 -5.49 -15.02 5.23
CA TYR A 56 -4.27 -14.27 4.92
C TYR A 56 -3.60 -13.69 6.17
N LEU A 57 -3.99 -14.13 7.37
CA LEU A 57 -3.39 -13.68 8.63
C LEU A 57 -1.87 -13.89 8.67
N ASP A 58 -1.38 -14.98 8.07
CA ASP A 58 0.04 -15.28 8.03
C ASP A 58 0.84 -14.35 7.09
N ASP A 59 0.14 -13.56 6.24
CA ASP A 59 0.75 -12.62 5.30
C ASP A 59 0.95 -11.21 5.91
N ILE A 60 0.57 -10.96 7.16
CA ILE A 60 0.79 -9.67 7.84
C ILE A 60 2.26 -9.19 7.72
N PRO A 61 3.30 -10.02 7.92
CA PRO A 61 4.70 -9.60 7.76
C PRO A 61 5.01 -9.12 6.34
N LEU A 62 4.46 -9.80 5.32
CA LEU A 62 4.63 -9.42 3.93
C LEU A 62 3.93 -8.09 3.63
N ILE A 63 2.69 -7.91 4.12
CA ILE A 63 1.90 -6.68 3.96
C ILE A 63 2.62 -5.48 4.57
N VAL A 64 3.13 -5.63 5.80
CA VAL A 64 3.92 -4.58 6.47
C VAL A 64 5.17 -4.24 5.65
N CYS A 65 5.86 -5.24 5.10
CA CYS A 65 7.04 -4.99 4.27
C CYS A 65 6.71 -4.25 2.97
N ILE A 66 5.63 -4.63 2.28
CA ILE A 66 5.18 -3.95 1.06
C ILE A 66 4.88 -2.47 1.36
N ALA A 67 4.15 -2.19 2.44
CA ALA A 67 3.92 -0.82 2.89
C ALA A 67 5.21 -0.06 3.21
N GLY A 68 6.22 -0.75 3.74
CA GLY A 68 7.52 -0.16 4.02
C GLY A 68 8.26 0.34 2.78
N TYR A 69 8.09 -0.31 1.63
CA TYR A 69 8.62 0.19 0.35
C TYR A 69 7.86 1.43 -0.17
N HIS A 70 6.73 1.74 0.46
CA HIS A 70 5.95 2.96 0.24
C HIS A 70 5.98 3.83 1.50
N ASN A 71 7.05 3.79 2.29
CA ASN A 71 7.24 4.67 3.45
C ASN A 71 6.08 4.67 4.47
N PHE A 72 5.26 3.61 4.50
CA PHE A 72 4.10 3.47 5.38
C PHE A 72 3.06 4.62 5.31
N ASN A 73 3.03 5.39 4.22
CA ASN A 73 2.18 6.58 4.09
C ASN A 73 0.89 6.27 3.31
N THR A 74 -0.27 6.49 3.93
CA THR A 74 -1.59 6.27 3.32
C THR A 74 -1.91 7.26 2.21
N SER A 75 -1.27 8.44 2.18
CA SER A 75 -1.53 9.48 1.18
C SER A 75 -0.52 9.52 0.03
N ASN A 76 0.27 8.47 -0.16
CA ASN A 76 1.26 8.46 -1.23
C ASN A 76 0.63 8.52 -2.62
N GLU A 77 1.18 9.39 -3.46
CA GLU A 77 0.80 9.52 -4.86
C GLU A 77 2.05 9.69 -5.71
N TYR A 78 2.24 8.83 -6.71
CA TYR A 78 3.39 8.92 -7.61
C TYR A 78 3.16 8.22 -8.94
N SER A 79 4.02 8.50 -9.91
CA SER A 79 4.09 7.81 -11.20
C SER A 79 5.52 7.40 -11.48
N LEU A 80 5.70 6.25 -12.12
CA LEU A 80 7.00 5.72 -12.52
C LEU A 80 7.15 5.76 -14.04
N GLY A 81 8.31 5.32 -14.55
CA GLY A 81 8.61 5.29 -15.99
C GLY A 81 7.72 4.37 -16.84
N ASP A 82 6.82 3.62 -16.22
CA ASP A 82 5.83 2.77 -16.89
C ASP A 82 4.50 3.47 -17.21
N GLY A 83 4.36 4.75 -16.83
CA GLY A 83 3.17 5.54 -17.12
C GLY A 83 1.95 5.23 -16.25
N HIS A 84 2.10 4.41 -15.20
CA HIS A 84 1.02 4.09 -14.27
C HIS A 84 1.03 5.01 -13.04
N TYR A 85 -0.13 5.58 -12.73
CA TYR A 85 -0.38 6.34 -11.50
C TYR A 85 -0.66 5.39 -10.34
N ARG A 86 0.00 5.62 -9.20
CA ARG A 86 -0.06 4.77 -8.01
C ARG A 86 -0.50 5.58 -6.81
N GLU A 87 -1.35 4.98 -6.00
CA GLU A 87 -1.99 5.59 -4.83
C GLU A 87 -1.77 4.71 -3.58
N GLY A 88 -1.64 5.36 -2.44
CA GLY A 88 -1.88 4.76 -1.14
C GLY A 88 -0.74 3.97 -0.53
N LEU A 89 -1.11 3.26 0.55
CA LEU A 89 -0.19 2.55 1.42
C LEU A 89 0.62 1.46 0.69
N PHE A 90 0.09 0.91 -0.40
CA PHE A 90 0.69 -0.19 -1.15
C PHE A 90 1.03 0.19 -2.61
N GLY A 91 0.94 1.47 -2.99
CA GLY A 91 1.22 1.90 -4.36
C GLY A 91 0.28 1.25 -5.40
N ILE A 92 -1.01 1.16 -5.08
CA ILE A 92 -2.04 0.53 -5.91
C ILE A 92 -2.18 1.29 -7.22
N VAL A 93 -2.14 0.57 -8.35
CA VAL A 93 -2.27 1.18 -9.68
C VAL A 93 -3.71 1.61 -9.91
N ARG A 94 -3.90 2.88 -10.26
CA ARG A 94 -5.21 3.42 -10.62
C ARG A 94 -5.56 3.06 -12.06
N HIS A 95 -6.55 2.18 -12.23
CA HIS A 95 -7.10 1.87 -13.55
C HIS A 95 -8.05 2.98 -14.05
N ALA A 96 -7.86 3.41 -15.30
CA ALA A 96 -8.73 4.37 -15.97
C ALA A 96 -10.16 3.82 -16.09
N GLY A 97 -11.17 4.62 -15.73
CA GLY A 97 -12.59 4.22 -15.71
C GLY A 97 -13.18 4.03 -14.31
N ALA A 98 -12.39 4.17 -13.26
CA ALA A 98 -12.90 4.27 -11.89
C ALA A 98 -13.79 5.53 -11.77
N GLY A 99 -15.11 5.32 -11.59
CA GLY A 99 -16.09 6.42 -11.46
C GLY A 99 -15.75 7.41 -10.34
N SER A 100 -16.42 8.57 -10.30
CA SER A 100 -16.14 9.63 -9.32
C SER A 100 -16.13 9.16 -7.85
N LYS A 101 -16.92 8.14 -7.51
CA LYS A 101 -16.97 7.50 -6.17
C LYS A 101 -15.74 6.66 -5.80
N LYS A 102 -14.83 6.38 -6.75
CA LYS A 102 -13.59 5.62 -6.53
C LYS A 102 -12.34 6.51 -6.51
N ARG A 103 -12.48 7.83 -6.70
CA ARG A 103 -11.34 8.74 -6.58
C ARG A 103 -10.87 8.74 -5.14
N ASN A 104 -9.59 8.50 -4.93
CA ASN A 104 -8.91 8.61 -3.64
C ASN A 104 -9.36 7.57 -2.60
N ARG A 105 -9.92 6.44 -3.05
CA ARG A 105 -10.31 5.31 -2.18
C ARG A 105 -9.12 4.73 -1.39
N PHE A 106 -7.90 4.94 -1.89
CA PHE A 106 -6.66 4.44 -1.32
C PHE A 106 -5.81 5.56 -0.71
N LEU A 107 -6.36 6.77 -0.55
CA LEU A 107 -5.63 7.94 -0.04
C LEU A 107 -6.19 8.42 1.30
N ASP A 108 -7.12 7.66 1.89
CA ASP A 108 -7.65 7.92 3.21
C ASP A 108 -6.93 7.09 4.28
N ASP A 109 -7.17 7.39 5.55
CA ASP A 109 -6.51 6.71 6.66
C ASP A 109 -7.13 5.33 7.00
N ASP A 110 -8.28 4.98 6.42
CA ASP A 110 -8.92 3.67 6.56
C ASP A 110 -8.39 2.70 5.49
N ILE A 111 -7.36 1.95 5.89
CA ILE A 111 -6.64 1.01 5.02
C ILE A 111 -7.42 -0.28 4.69
N SER A 112 -8.70 -0.38 5.06
CA SER A 112 -9.53 -1.56 4.77
C SER A 112 -9.72 -1.81 3.27
N ASN A 113 -9.75 -0.75 2.45
CA ASN A 113 -9.81 -0.87 1.00
C ASN A 113 -8.45 -1.25 0.41
N ASP A 114 -7.38 -0.64 0.92
CA ASP A 114 -6.00 -0.89 0.51
C ASP A 114 -5.61 -2.36 0.72
N ILE A 115 -5.89 -2.91 1.91
CA ILE A 115 -5.59 -4.32 2.22
C ILE A 115 -6.36 -5.24 1.30
N PHE A 116 -7.65 -4.95 1.08
CA PHE A 116 -8.49 -5.75 0.21
C PHE A 116 -7.96 -5.78 -1.23
N GLU A 117 -7.63 -4.61 -1.78
CA GLU A 117 -7.11 -4.52 -3.14
C GLU A 117 -5.74 -5.21 -3.27
N LEU A 118 -4.86 -5.06 -2.28
CA LEU A 118 -3.58 -5.77 -2.24
C LEU A 118 -3.79 -7.30 -2.26
N ILE A 119 -4.69 -7.83 -1.44
CA ILE A 119 -5.01 -9.26 -1.44
C ILE A 119 -5.57 -9.72 -2.79
N HIS A 120 -6.41 -8.92 -3.44
CA HIS A 120 -6.88 -9.20 -4.79
C HIS A 120 -5.72 -9.28 -5.80
N VAL A 121 -4.79 -8.35 -5.73
CA VAL A 121 -3.59 -8.30 -6.59
C VAL A 121 -2.67 -9.51 -6.33
N LEU A 122 -2.54 -9.94 -5.09
CA LEU A 122 -1.64 -11.03 -4.71
C LEU A 122 -2.22 -12.42 -4.96
N TYR A 123 -3.53 -12.63 -4.79
CA TYR A 123 -4.10 -13.99 -4.70
C TYR A 123 -5.35 -14.27 -5.55
N VAL A 124 -6.28 -13.33 -5.75
CA VAL A 124 -7.66 -13.68 -6.18
C VAL A 124 -8.11 -13.07 -7.53
N GLY A 125 -7.62 -11.90 -7.95
CA GLY A 125 -8.17 -11.17 -9.09
C GLY A 125 -7.74 -11.66 -10.49
N SER A 126 -8.29 -11.06 -11.56
CA SER A 126 -7.84 -11.31 -12.95
C SER A 126 -6.38 -10.91 -13.22
N TYR A 127 -5.79 -10.13 -12.31
CA TYR A 127 -4.37 -9.77 -12.27
C TYR A 127 -3.55 -10.63 -11.31
N SER A 128 -4.20 -11.49 -10.52
CA SER A 128 -3.53 -12.44 -9.64
C SER A 128 -2.73 -13.41 -10.50
N ASN A 129 -1.42 -13.31 -10.36
CA ASN A 129 -0.52 -14.36 -10.76
C ASN A 129 0.45 -14.57 -9.61
N ASN A 130 0.90 -15.82 -9.44
CA ASN A 130 1.90 -16.15 -8.43
C ASN A 130 3.20 -15.33 -8.61
N VAL A 131 3.39 -14.65 -9.75
CA VAL A 131 4.57 -13.82 -10.01
C VAL A 131 4.57 -12.57 -9.12
N THR A 132 3.46 -11.85 -8.98
CA THR A 132 3.39 -10.66 -8.12
C THR A 132 3.68 -11.00 -6.67
N HIS A 133 3.03 -12.05 -6.14
CA HIS A 133 3.31 -12.54 -4.80
C HIS A 133 4.77 -12.97 -4.63
N LYS A 134 5.30 -13.78 -5.55
CA LYS A 134 6.72 -14.22 -5.51
C LYS A 134 7.70 -13.04 -5.57
N PHE A 135 7.40 -12.01 -6.35
CA PHE A 135 8.23 -10.83 -6.45
C PHE A 135 8.34 -10.13 -5.09
N TYR A 136 7.22 -9.79 -4.46
CA TYR A 136 7.23 -9.14 -3.15
C TYR A 136 7.78 -10.05 -2.05
N ALA A 137 7.42 -11.33 -2.06
CA ALA A 137 7.99 -12.30 -1.13
C ALA A 137 9.52 -12.36 -1.25
N SER A 138 10.07 -12.37 -2.48
CA SER A 138 11.52 -12.34 -2.70
C SER A 138 12.15 -11.00 -2.33
N ALA A 139 11.45 -9.87 -2.49
CA ALA A 139 11.96 -8.58 -2.05
C ALA A 139 12.01 -8.47 -0.52
N CYS A 140 11.03 -9.05 0.17
CA CYS A 140 10.86 -8.94 1.62
C CYS A 140 11.60 -10.02 2.42
N HIS A 141 11.76 -11.24 1.91
CA HIS A 141 12.39 -12.33 2.67
C HIS A 141 13.91 -12.40 2.52
N GLN A 142 14.52 -11.50 1.73
CA GLN A 142 15.97 -11.43 1.62
C GLN A 142 16.55 -10.65 2.81
N PRO A 143 17.44 -11.24 3.64
CA PRO A 143 18.00 -10.57 4.82
C PRO A 143 18.78 -9.29 4.50
N SER A 144 19.32 -9.19 3.28
CA SER A 144 19.98 -7.97 2.80
C SER A 144 19.00 -6.84 2.48
N ARG A 145 17.72 -7.16 2.26
CA ARG A 145 16.69 -6.21 1.80
C ARG A 145 15.69 -5.84 2.87
N ALA A 146 15.42 -6.70 3.84
CA ALA A 146 14.54 -6.41 4.96
C ALA A 146 15.08 -7.03 6.26
N SER A 147 14.71 -6.40 7.37
CA SER A 147 15.03 -6.86 8.72
C SER A 147 13.76 -7.17 9.50
N TYR A 148 13.89 -8.05 10.48
CA TYR A 148 12.80 -8.33 11.40
C TYR A 148 12.62 -7.18 12.40
N VAL A 149 11.37 -6.75 12.53
CA VAL A 149 10.89 -5.94 13.66
C VAL A 149 9.91 -6.79 14.44
N TYR A 150 10.03 -6.76 15.76
CA TYR A 150 9.26 -7.64 16.63
C TYR A 150 8.13 -6.85 17.30
N CYS A 151 6.90 -7.25 17.02
CA CYS A 151 5.70 -6.52 17.38
C CYS A 151 4.83 -7.31 18.37
N TYR A 152 4.12 -6.58 19.23
CA TYR A 152 2.99 -7.14 19.95
C TYR A 152 1.76 -7.10 19.03
N LEU A 153 1.12 -8.25 18.78
CA LEU A 153 -0.01 -8.33 17.85
C LEU A 153 -1.37 -8.29 18.56
N ASN A 154 -1.55 -9.12 19.59
CA ASN A 154 -2.74 -9.17 20.44
C ASN A 154 -2.44 -9.95 21.75
N GLU A 155 -3.41 -10.01 22.67
CA GLU A 155 -3.27 -10.63 23.99
C GLU A 155 -3.05 -12.16 23.96
N TYR A 156 -3.41 -12.84 22.87
CA TYR A 156 -3.28 -14.29 22.70
C TYR A 156 -1.97 -14.70 22.00
N VAL A 157 -1.25 -13.74 21.41
CA VAL A 157 0.08 -13.98 20.83
C VAL A 157 1.11 -13.67 21.91
N PHE A 158 1.50 -14.71 22.65
CA PHE A 158 2.53 -14.60 23.67
C PHE A 158 3.89 -14.37 23.02
N GLY A 159 4.45 -13.17 23.19
CA GLY A 159 5.80 -12.81 22.73
C GLY A 159 5.82 -11.81 21.57
N SER A 160 6.86 -11.94 20.75
CA SER A 160 7.27 -10.97 19.73
C SER A 160 6.92 -11.50 18.32
N TYR A 161 5.80 -11.07 17.76
CA TYR A 161 5.40 -11.42 16.40
C TYR A 161 6.33 -10.74 15.38
N PRO A 162 7.07 -11.49 14.55
CA PRO A 162 8.02 -10.91 13.62
C PRO A 162 7.30 -10.31 12.40
N VAL A 163 7.58 -9.05 12.11
CA VAL A 163 7.22 -8.39 10.83
C VAL A 163 8.47 -8.01 10.07
N LEU A 164 8.36 -7.88 8.74
CA LEU A 164 9.47 -7.52 7.88
C LEU A 164 9.41 -6.02 7.55
N VAL A 165 10.53 -5.32 7.70
CA VAL A 165 10.67 -3.91 7.35
C VAL A 165 11.83 -3.75 6.37
N PRO A 166 11.63 -3.10 5.21
CA PRO A 166 12.71 -2.86 4.26
C PRO A 166 13.87 -2.09 4.88
N ASN A 167 15.09 -2.54 4.60
CA ASN A 167 16.33 -1.84 4.96
C ASN A 167 16.52 -0.59 4.10
N ASN A 168 15.95 -0.59 2.88
CA ASN A 168 15.94 0.53 1.96
C ASN A 168 14.53 0.68 1.36
N PRO A 169 13.74 1.68 1.76
CA PRO A 169 12.38 1.90 1.24
C PRO A 169 12.37 2.22 -0.26
N ASP A 170 13.44 2.82 -0.80
CA ASP A 170 13.51 3.23 -2.20
C ASP A 170 13.89 2.10 -3.17
N PHE A 171 14.14 0.89 -2.66
CA PHE A 171 14.57 -0.25 -3.47
C PHE A 171 13.61 -0.52 -4.64
N LEU A 172 12.29 -0.56 -4.41
CA LEU A 172 11.35 -0.83 -5.50
C LEU A 172 11.33 0.27 -6.56
N VAL A 173 11.41 1.54 -6.15
CA VAL A 173 11.50 2.68 -7.08
C VAL A 173 12.77 2.60 -7.93
N SER A 174 13.89 2.17 -7.33
CA SER A 174 15.16 2.01 -8.04
C SER A 174 15.10 0.99 -9.19
N LEU A 175 14.21 0.00 -9.11
CA LEU A 175 14.03 -0.99 -10.18
C LEU A 175 13.38 -0.41 -11.44
N TYR A 176 12.67 0.72 -11.32
CA TYR A 176 12.04 1.41 -12.44
C TYR A 176 12.92 2.51 -13.06
N GLN A 177 14.02 2.89 -12.39
CA GLN A 177 14.98 3.83 -12.94
C GLN A 177 15.89 3.11 -13.95
N ASN A 178 15.42 3.08 -15.20
CA ASN A 178 16.13 2.78 -16.46
C ASN A 178 17.45 1.93 -16.39
N PRO A 179 17.48 0.71 -16.95
CA PRO A 179 18.72 -0.07 -17.19
C PRO A 179 19.60 0.49 -18.34
N ARG A 180 19.68 1.80 -18.52
CA ARG A 180 20.52 2.45 -19.54
C ARG A 180 21.69 3.18 -18.89
N LEU A 181 22.75 2.41 -18.65
CA LEU A 181 24.13 2.87 -18.85
C LEU A 181 24.60 2.36 -20.22
#